data_AF-A0A3S4LV30-F1
#
_entry.id   AF-A0A3S4LV30-F1
#
_cell.length_a   1.000
_cell.length_b   1.000
_cell.length_c   1.000
_cell.angle_alpha   90.00
_cell.angle_beta   90.00
_cell.angle_gamma   90.00
#
_symmetry.space_group_name_H-M   'P 1'
#
loop_
_entity.id
_entity.type
_entity.pdbx_description
1 polymer ?
#
loop_
_entity_poly.entity_id
_entity_poly.type
_entity_poly.pdbx_seq_one_letter_code
_entity_poly.pdbx_strand_id
1 'polypeptide(L)' 'MDLTRVFEGEKGTNPEELIGAAHAACFSMALSLMLGEAGFTPTSIDTTADVSLDKVDAGFAITKIALEERSCGAGY' A
#
# COMPACT_ATOMS: atom_id res chain seq x y z
N MET A 1 4.81 -18.55 20.44
CA MET A 1 4.57 -17.30 19.69
C MET A 1 3.26 -16.75 20.18
N ASP A 2 3.32 -15.65 20.93
CA ASP A 2 2.19 -15.08 21.66
C ASP A 2 1.33 -14.21 20.73
N LEU A 3 0.04 -14.58 20.57
CA LEU A 3 -0.91 -13.98 19.62
C LEU A 3 -1.54 -12.67 20.11
N THR A 4 -1.22 -12.20 21.31
CA THR A 4 -1.84 -10.99 21.91
C THR A 4 -1.47 -9.70 21.20
N ARG A 5 -0.26 -9.60 20.62
CA ARG A 5 0.24 -8.35 20.02
C ARG A 5 -0.49 -7.88 18.76
N VAL A 6 -1.14 -8.80 18.03
CA VAL A 6 -1.84 -8.48 16.76
C VAL A 6 -3.14 -7.71 17.01
N PHE A 7 -3.69 -7.79 18.22
CA PHE A 7 -5.01 -7.22 18.54
C PHE A 7 -4.95 -5.93 19.37
N GLU A 8 -3.78 -5.54 19.89
CA GLU A 8 -3.63 -4.41 20.81
C GLU A 8 -3.15 -3.11 20.16
N GLY A 9 -3.01 -3.06 18.83
CA GLY A 9 -2.57 -1.84 18.14
C GLY A 9 -1.18 -1.36 18.58
N GLU A 10 -0.38 -2.25 19.18
CA GLU A 10 1.03 -1.98 19.46
C GLU A 10 1.77 -1.80 18.14
N LYS A 11 2.68 -0.83 18.11
CA LYS A 11 3.51 -0.50 16.96
C LYS A 11 4.35 -1.72 16.55
N GLY A 12 3.87 -2.50 15.61
CA GLY A 12 4.45 -3.77 15.18
C GLY A 12 3.88 -4.18 13.82
N THR A 13 4.67 -4.92 13.04
CA THR A 13 4.33 -5.32 11.68
C THR A 13 3.05 -6.16 11.67
N ASN A 14 1.95 -5.54 11.25
CA ASN A 14 0.65 -6.19 11.16
C ASN A 14 0.46 -6.79 9.75
N PRO A 15 -0.29 -7.89 9.60
CA PRO A 15 -0.56 -8.49 8.29
C PRO A 15 -1.19 -7.50 7.30
N GLU A 16 -1.97 -6.53 7.79
CA GLU A 16 -2.58 -5.46 6.99
C GLU A 16 -1.54 -4.51 6.40
N GLU A 17 -0.53 -4.12 7.19
CA GLU A 17 0.58 -3.29 6.71
C GLU A 17 1.40 -4.01 5.63
N LEU A 18 1.58 -5.33 5.75
CA LEU A 18 2.28 -6.13 4.74
C LEU A 18 1.48 -6.21 3.43
N ILE A 19 0.16 -6.38 3.51
CA ILE A 19 -0.72 -6.39 2.33
C ILE A 19 -0.73 -5.00 1.67
N GLY A 20 -0.82 -3.93 2.46
CA GLY A 20 -0.74 -2.56 1.97
C GLY A 20 0.58 -2.28 1.27
N ALA A 21 1.70 -2.62 1.92
CA ALA A 21 3.04 -2.44 1.35
C ALA A 21 3.24 -3.24 0.04
N ALA A 22 2.77 -4.49 -0.02
CA ALA A 22 2.83 -5.29 -1.23
C ALA A 22 2.00 -4.65 -2.36
N HIS A 23 0.80 -4.15 -2.05
CA HIS A 23 -0.07 -3.49 -3.03
C HIS A 23 0.55 -2.19 -3.54
N ALA A 24 1.07 -1.34 -2.66
CA ALA A 24 1.76 -0.11 -3.01
C ALA A 24 2.96 -0.38 -3.93
N ALA A 25 3.77 -1.40 -3.61
CA ALA A 25 4.93 -1.77 -4.41
C ALA A 25 4.54 -2.28 -5.82
N CYS A 26 3.54 -3.16 -5.91
CA CYS A 26 3.02 -3.64 -7.20
C CYS A 26 2.47 -2.49 -8.04
N PHE A 27 1.72 -1.56 -7.42
CA PHE A 27 1.17 -0.40 -8.10
C PHE A 27 2.27 0.54 -8.62
N SER A 28 3.25 0.90 -7.78
CA SER A 28 4.39 1.74 -8.20
C SER A 28 5.15 1.15 -9.38
N MET A 29 5.38 -0.17 -9.37
CA MET A 29 6.09 -0.85 -10.45
C MET A 29 5.29 -0.83 -11.75
N ALA A 30 4.00 -1.14 -11.69
CA ALA A 30 3.12 -1.11 -12.86
C ALA A 30 3.01 0.30 -13.44
N LEU A 31 2.90 1.32 -12.58
CA LEU A 31 2.84 2.72 -13.00
C LEU A 31 4.14 3.17 -13.67
N SER A 32 5.30 2.80 -13.11
CA SER A 32 6.60 3.08 -13.71
C SER A 32 6.73 2.50 -15.13
N LEU A 33 6.24 1.27 -15.32
CA LEU A 33 6.22 0.62 -16.63
C LEU A 33 5.34 1.40 -17.62
N MET A 34 4.11 1.73 -17.24
CA MET A 34 3.18 2.49 -18.10
C MET A 34 3.71 3.88 -18.45
N LEU A 35 4.33 4.59 -17.49
CA LEU A 35 4.97 5.88 -17.73
C LEU A 35 6.14 5.72 -18.72
N GLY A 36 6.97 4.70 -18.54
CA GLY A 36 8.07 4.38 -19.46
C GLY A 36 7.60 4.08 -20.88
N GLU A 37 6.51 3.33 -21.04
CA GLU A 37 5.87 3.07 -22.34
C GLU A 37 5.30 4.35 -22.97
N ALA A 38 4.80 5.28 -22.15
CA ALA A 38 4.33 6.60 -22.59
C ALA A 38 5.48 7.61 -22.85
N GLY A 39 6.74 7.23 -22.62
CA GLY A 39 7.91 8.09 -22.82
C GLY A 39 8.24 9.02 -21.64
N PHE A 40 7.57 8.85 -20.50
CA PHE A 40 7.83 9.59 -19.27
C PHE A 40 8.72 8.76 -18.34
N THR A 41 9.78 9.37 -17.80
CA THR A 41 10.64 8.73 -16.80
C THR A 41 10.40 9.40 -15.44
N PRO A 42 9.56 8.83 -14.56
CA PRO A 42 9.35 9.36 -13.23
C PRO A 42 10.66 9.27 -12.43
N THR A 43 11.06 10.35 -11.76
CA THR A 43 12.27 10.36 -10.94
C THR A 43 12.06 9.74 -9.56
N SER A 44 10.84 9.88 -9.02
CA SER A 44 10.40 9.21 -7.80
C SER A 44 8.93 8.84 -7.93
N ILE A 45 8.56 7.64 -7.48
CA ILE A 45 7.17 7.19 -7.33
C ILE A 45 6.99 6.76 -5.88
N ASP A 46 6.30 7.58 -5.10
CA ASP A 46 5.96 7.31 -3.71
C ASP A 46 4.49 6.91 -3.64
N THR A 47 4.22 5.60 -3.50
CA THR A 47 2.86 5.09 -3.33
C THR A 47 2.64 4.70 -1.87
N THR A 48 1.58 5.23 -1.27
CA THR A 48 1.11 4.90 0.07
C THR A 48 -0.18 4.11 -0.06
N ALA A 49 -0.27 2.97 0.63
CA ALA A 49 -1.49 2.17 0.69
C ALA A 49 -2.08 2.24 2.10
N ASP A 50 -3.26 2.85 2.23
CA ASP A 50 -4.04 2.86 3.45
C ASP A 50 -5.03 1.69 3.43
N VAL A 51 -4.79 0.72 4.32
CA VAL A 51 -5.60 -0.51 4.40
C VAL A 51 -6.64 -0.33 5.50
N SER A 52 -7.90 -0.25 5.12
CA SER A 52 -9.02 -0.19 6.06
C SER A 52 -9.47 -1.59 6.43
N LEU A 53 -9.44 -1.86 7.74
CA LEU A 53 -9.88 -3.11 8.34
C LEU A 53 -11.16 -2.84 9.12
N ASP A 54 -12.27 -3.43 8.68
CA ASP A 54 -13.55 -3.35 9.37
C ASP A 54 -13.85 -4.66 10.09
N LYS A 55 -14.60 -4.54 11.19
CA LYS A 55 -15.10 -5.69 11.93
C LYS A 55 -16.40 -6.19 11.30
N VAL A 56 -16.42 -7.43 10.87
CA VAL A 56 -17.58 -8.13 10.31
C VAL A 56 -18.02 -9.24 11.26
N ASP A 57 -19.25 -9.76 11.11
CA ASP A 57 -19.84 -10.75 12.05
C ASP A 57 -18.96 -11.98 12.34
N ALA A 58 -18.12 -12.38 11.40
CA ALA A 58 -17.21 -13.53 11.53
C ALA A 58 -15.76 -13.19 11.95
N GLY A 59 -15.41 -11.91 12.14
CA GLY A 59 -14.05 -11.49 12.50
C GLY A 59 -13.68 -10.09 12.01
N PHE A 60 -12.46 -9.95 11.49
CA PHE A 60 -11.98 -8.72 10.85
C PHE A 60 -11.75 -8.97 9.36
N ALA A 61 -12.17 -8.03 8.52
CA ALA A 61 -12.02 -8.11 7.08
C ALA A 61 -11.42 -6.81 6.53
N ILE A 62 -10.48 -6.95 5.59
CA ILE A 62 -10.00 -5.81 4.81
C ILE A 62 -11.09 -5.43 3.82
N THR A 63 -11.71 -4.28 4.02
CA THR A 63 -12.84 -3.79 3.21
C THR A 63 -12.38 -2.86 2.11
N LYS A 64 -11.28 -2.15 2.33
CA LYS A 64 -10.78 -1.13 1.41
C LYS A 64 -9.26 -1.02 1.49
N ILE A 65 -8.65 -0.78 0.34
CA ILE A 65 -7.26 -0.34 0.21
C ILE A 65 -7.30 0.95 -0.59
N ALA A 66 -7.03 2.09 0.05
CA ALA A 66 -6.88 3.36 -0.64
C ALA A 66 -5.41 3.54 -1.02
N LEU A 67 -5.14 3.77 -2.30
CA LEU A 67 -3.79 4.04 -2.79
C LEU A 67 -3.67 5.54 -3.05
N GLU A 68 -2.71 6.18 -2.39
CA GLU A 68 -2.26 7.53 -2.69
C GLU A 68 -0.90 7.45 -3.34
N GLU A 69 -0.83 7.89 -4.59
CA GLU A 69 0.41 7.94 -5.36
C GLU A 69 0.87 9.38 -5.51
N ARG A 70 2.16 9.59 -5.24
CA ARG A 70 2.88 10.83 -5.49
C ARG A 70 4.04 10.52 -6.41
N SER A 71 3.89 10.79 -7.70
CA SER A 71 5.01 10.81 -8.62
C SER A 71 5.61 12.21 -8.70
N CYS A 72 6.91 12.30 -8.47
CA CYS A 72 7.69 13.46 -8.87
C CYS A 72 8.33 13.12 -10.23
N GLY A 73 7.80 13.72 -11.30
CA GLY A 73 8.42 13.70 -12.62
C GLY A 73 9.29 14.93 -12.80
N ALA A 74 10.56 14.73 -13.15
CA ALA A 74 11.38 15.83 -13.65
C ALA A 74 10.87 16.23 -15.05
N GLY A 75 10.17 17.37 -15.13
CA GLY A 75 10.05 18.14 -16.37
C GLY A 75 8.66 18.20 -16.99
N TYR A 76 8.00 19.35 -16.81
CA TYR A 76 8.04 20.39 -17.84
C TYR A 76 8.30 21.76 -17.19
#